data_AF-A0A1V6EP02-F1
#
_entry.id   AF-A0A1V6EP02-F1
#
_cell.length_a   1.000
_cell.length_b   1.000
_cell.length_c   1.000
_cell.angle_alpha   90.00
_cell.angle_beta   90.00
_cell.angle_gamma   90.00
#
_symmetry.space_group_name_H-M   'P 1'
#
loop_
_entity.id
_entity.type
_entity.pdbx_description
1 polymer ?
#
loop_
_entity_poly.entity_id
_entity_poly.type
_entity_poly.pdbx_seq_one_letter_code
_entity_poly.pdbx_strand_id
1 'polypeptide(L)'
;MTDDLGYIDYRTVLALPDPYKPADVIRSYKKRMKQLLIEISENEHAHERQQQYLLQIAQLNAAFYILRDRERGERYLQARDEVIRLEQDWRGTEEGTVPEEEDKLRRRYDQALRDFLAAYMEEYVLEAGRDPECVEHSGWNPSHERHAGRILRQNRQQRYQEIHERLPYFEISPPEIAWEERASFLDTLLQGDAPA
;
A
#
# COMPACT_ATOMS: atom_id res chain seq x y z
N MET A 1 -2.41 -17.84 -3.02
CA MET A 1 -3.32 -16.68 -3.01
C MET A 1 -2.56 -15.54 -2.37
N THR A 2 -1.96 -14.66 -3.17
CA THR A 2 -1.43 -13.40 -2.63
C THR A 2 -2.64 -12.51 -2.43
N ASP A 3 -3.16 -12.50 -1.19
CA ASP A 3 -4.06 -11.44 -0.75
C ASP A 3 -3.35 -10.12 -1.04
N ASP A 4 -3.92 -9.34 -1.95
CA ASP A 4 -3.39 -8.04 -2.32
C ASP A 4 -3.64 -7.11 -1.13
N LEU A 5 -2.69 -7.08 -0.19
CA LEU A 5 -2.77 -6.31 1.05
C LEU A 5 -2.75 -4.79 0.81
N GLY A 6 -2.87 -4.30 -0.44
CA GLY A 6 -2.81 -2.88 -0.78
C GLY A 6 -1.41 -2.26 -0.71
N TYR A 7 -0.47 -2.90 -0.01
CA TYR A 7 0.94 -2.51 0.02
C TYR A 7 1.64 -2.87 -1.30
N ILE A 8 2.23 -1.86 -1.95
CA ILE A 8 3.00 -2.11 -3.17
C ILE A 8 4.11 -3.13 -2.92
N ASP A 9 4.09 -4.24 -3.68
CA ASP A 9 5.12 -5.27 -3.66
C ASP A 9 5.99 -5.16 -4.93
N TYR A 10 7.16 -4.55 -4.78
CA TYR A 10 8.07 -4.33 -5.89
C TYR A 10 8.67 -5.62 -6.44
N ARG A 11 8.70 -6.71 -5.66
CA ARG A 11 9.10 -8.03 -6.17
C ARG A 11 8.05 -8.53 -7.16
N THR A 12 6.78 -8.36 -6.84
CA THR A 12 5.66 -8.68 -7.72
C THR A 12 5.60 -7.74 -8.94
N VAL A 13 5.88 -6.44 -8.77
CA VAL A 13 6.00 -5.46 -9.89
C VAL A 13 7.12 -5.80 -10.87
N LEU A 14 8.17 -6.51 -10.44
CA LEU A 14 9.20 -7.04 -11.33
C LEU A 14 9.05 -8.53 -11.65
N ALA A 15 8.05 -9.22 -11.09
CA ALA A 15 7.87 -10.67 -11.23
C ALA A 15 9.16 -11.43 -10.91
N LEU A 16 9.78 -11.08 -9.78
CA LEU A 16 11.01 -11.71 -9.33
C LEU A 16 10.75 -13.09 -8.72
N PRO A 17 11.66 -14.05 -8.91
CA PRO A 17 11.63 -15.30 -8.17
C PRO A 17 11.95 -15.07 -6.69
N ASP A 18 11.52 -15.98 -5.82
CA ASP A 18 11.89 -15.97 -4.40
C ASP A 18 12.77 -17.20 -4.08
N PRO A 19 14.06 -17.05 -3.70
CA PRO A 19 14.83 -15.80 -3.63
C PRO A 19 15.28 -15.29 -5.01
N TYR A 20 15.53 -13.98 -5.13
CA TYR A 20 16.09 -13.36 -6.35
C TYR A 20 17.56 -12.96 -6.19
N LYS A 21 18.27 -12.87 -7.31
CA LYS A 21 19.62 -12.29 -7.39
C LYS A 21 19.54 -10.88 -8.00
N PRO A 22 20.54 -9.99 -7.75
CA PRO A 22 20.57 -8.66 -8.37
C PRO A 22 20.48 -8.68 -9.91
N ALA A 23 21.06 -9.70 -10.56
CA ALA A 23 20.98 -9.87 -12.01
C ALA A 23 19.54 -10.16 -12.51
N ASP A 24 18.69 -10.75 -11.67
CA ASP A 24 17.29 -11.01 -12.01
C ASP A 24 16.49 -9.70 -12.03
N VAL A 25 16.82 -8.76 -11.14
CA VAL A 25 16.21 -7.42 -11.07
C VAL A 25 16.40 -6.66 -12.39
N ILE A 26 17.64 -6.56 -12.86
CA ILE A 26 17.98 -5.88 -14.13
C ILE A 26 17.27 -6.54 -15.31
N ARG A 27 17.33 -7.87 -15.39
CA ARG A 27 16.74 -8.64 -16.51
C ARG A 27 15.22 -8.48 -16.56
N SER A 28 14.56 -8.63 -15.41
CA SER A 28 13.11 -8.50 -15.30
C SER A 28 12.66 -7.07 -15.60
N TYR A 29 13.36 -6.06 -15.09
CA TYR A 29 13.07 -4.66 -15.38
C TYR A 29 13.12 -4.37 -16.88
N LYS A 30 14.24 -4.66 -17.55
CA LYS A 30 14.38 -4.41 -19.00
C LYS A 30 13.30 -5.13 -19.81
N LYS A 31 12.97 -6.37 -19.45
CA LYS A 31 11.91 -7.14 -20.10
C LYS A 31 10.53 -6.49 -19.93
N ARG A 32 10.14 -6.17 -18.69
CA ARG A 32 8.80 -5.62 -18.40
C ARG A 32 8.65 -4.19 -18.94
N MET A 33 9.69 -3.36 -18.82
CA MET A 33 9.68 -2.01 -19.38
C MET A 33 9.50 -2.05 -20.90
N LYS A 34 10.26 -2.90 -21.61
CA LYS A 34 10.09 -3.06 -23.05
C LYS A 34 8.68 -3.50 -23.43
N GLN A 35 8.12 -4.48 -22.71
CA GLN A 35 6.75 -4.95 -22.95
C GLN A 35 5.73 -3.83 -22.76
N LEU A 36 5.86 -3.04 -21.69
CA LEU A 36 4.98 -1.92 -21.42
C LEU A 36 5.07 -0.83 -22.49
N LEU A 37 6.27 -0.49 -22.96
CA LEU A 37 6.46 0.50 -24.03
C LEU A 37 5.86 0.02 -25.37
N ILE A 38 5.96 -1.27 -25.67
CA ILE A 38 5.30 -1.86 -26.85
C ILE A 38 3.77 -1.72 -26.70
N GLU A 39 3.21 -2.10 -25.55
CA GLU A 39 1.77 -1.97 -25.28
C GLU A 39 1.28 -0.53 -25.45
N ILE A 40 2.02 0.45 -24.93
CA ILE A 40 1.69 1.87 -25.08
C ILE A 40 1.70 2.29 -26.55
N SER A 41 2.68 1.80 -27.34
CA SER A 41 2.81 2.17 -28.75
C SER A 41 1.75 1.54 -29.65
N GLU A 42 1.27 0.35 -29.31
CA GLU A 42 0.28 -0.40 -30.10
C GLU A 42 -1.17 -0.04 -29.73
N ASN A 43 -1.39 0.62 -28.59
CA ASN A 43 -2.73 0.96 -28.11
C ASN A 43 -3.24 2.27 -28.73
N GLU A 44 -4.25 2.17 -29.60
CA GLU A 44 -4.92 3.31 -30.24
C GLU A 44 -5.55 4.31 -29.24
N HIS A 45 -5.90 3.84 -28.04
CA HIS A 45 -6.46 4.64 -26.94
C HIS A 45 -5.44 4.96 -25.84
N ALA A 46 -4.14 4.91 -26.15
CA ALA A 46 -3.09 5.18 -25.16
C ALA A 46 -3.25 6.54 -24.45
N HIS A 47 -3.81 7.54 -25.13
CA HIS A 47 -4.08 8.85 -24.54
C HIS A 47 -5.11 8.80 -23.40
N GLU A 48 -6.14 7.94 -23.50
CA GLU A 48 -7.15 7.78 -22.45
C GLU A 48 -6.58 7.09 -21.20
N ARG A 49 -5.57 6.22 -21.41
CA ARG A 49 -4.89 5.45 -20.35
C ARG A 49 -3.55 6.07 -19.94
N GLN A 50 -3.25 7.29 -20.38
CA GLN A 50 -1.93 7.91 -20.21
C GLN A 50 -1.50 7.95 -18.74
N GLN A 51 -2.42 8.26 -17.81
CA GLN A 51 -2.11 8.32 -16.38
C GLN A 51 -1.78 6.94 -15.81
N GLN A 52 -2.50 5.90 -16.26
CA GLN A 52 -2.24 4.52 -15.86
C GLN A 52 -0.85 4.06 -16.35
N TYR A 53 -0.53 4.33 -17.62
CA TYR A 53 0.77 3.98 -18.18
C TYR A 53 1.92 4.72 -17.52
N LEU A 54 1.74 6.01 -17.21
CA LEU A 54 2.74 6.77 -16.48
C LEU A 54 2.99 6.19 -15.09
N LEU A 55 1.93 5.80 -14.38
CA LEU A 55 2.04 5.15 -13.07
C LEU A 55 2.77 3.79 -13.17
N GLN A 56 2.46 2.98 -14.17
CA GLN A 56 3.12 1.68 -14.37
C GLN A 56 4.61 1.83 -14.69
N ILE A 57 4.98 2.79 -15.54
CA ILE A 57 6.39 3.11 -15.82
C ILE A 57 7.08 3.55 -14.52
N ALA A 58 6.45 4.46 -13.77
CA ALA A 58 7.00 4.97 -12.52
C ALA A 58 7.21 3.86 -11.48
N GLN A 59 6.26 2.93 -11.35
CA GLN A 59 6.36 1.76 -10.48
C GLN A 59 7.48 0.80 -10.90
N LEU A 60 7.65 0.55 -12.20
CA LEU A 60 8.76 -0.28 -12.70
C LEU A 60 10.12 0.38 -12.42
N ASN A 61 10.23 1.69 -12.63
CA ASN A 61 11.44 2.45 -12.33
C ASN A 61 11.77 2.38 -10.84
N ALA A 62 10.78 2.61 -9.98
CA ALA A 62 10.95 2.53 -8.52
C ALA A 62 11.37 1.13 -8.08
N ALA A 63 10.70 0.09 -8.59
CA ALA A 63 11.03 -1.30 -8.29
C ALA A 63 12.48 -1.63 -8.65
N PHE A 64 12.91 -1.19 -9.83
CA PHE A 64 14.28 -1.38 -10.29
C PHE A 64 15.28 -0.62 -9.42
N TYR A 65 15.02 0.67 -9.20
CA TYR A 65 15.88 1.55 -8.42
C TYR A 65 16.08 1.08 -6.98
N ILE A 66 15.01 0.60 -6.34
CA ILE A 66 15.02 0.09 -4.97
C ILE A 66 15.69 -1.28 -4.89
N LEU A 67 15.29 -2.24 -5.73
CA LEU A 67 15.68 -3.65 -5.56
C LEU A 67 17.04 -4.00 -6.16
N ARG A 68 17.58 -3.20 -7.08
CA ARG A 68 18.93 -3.45 -7.63
C ARG A 68 20.02 -3.18 -6.60
N ASP A 69 19.72 -2.34 -5.61
CA ASP A 69 20.59 -1.98 -4.50
C ASP A 69 20.21 -2.82 -3.29
N ARG A 70 21.19 -3.56 -2.77
CA ARG A 70 20.93 -4.52 -1.70
C ARG A 70 20.44 -3.84 -0.43
N GLU A 71 21.06 -2.74 -0.03
CA GLU A 71 20.75 -2.07 1.23
C GLU A 71 19.38 -1.40 1.18
N ARG A 72 19.07 -0.72 0.07
CA ARG A 72 17.74 -0.13 -0.15
C ARG A 72 16.66 -1.20 -0.26
N GLY A 73 16.93 -2.29 -0.96
CA GLY A 73 16.02 -3.43 -1.07
C GLY A 73 15.71 -4.06 0.29
N GLU A 74 16.74 -4.28 1.13
CA GLU A 74 16.58 -4.81 2.50
C GLU A 74 15.76 -3.84 3.38
N ARG A 75 16.04 -2.54 3.33
CA ARG A 75 15.25 -1.52 4.06
C ARG A 75 13.79 -1.46 3.61
N TYR A 76 13.54 -1.57 2.31
CA TYR A 76 12.19 -1.64 1.76
C TYR A 76 11.42 -2.87 2.28
N LEU A 77 12.04 -4.04 2.24
CA LEU A 77 11.42 -5.27 2.72
C LEU A 77 11.10 -5.18 4.22
N GLN A 78 12.04 -4.70 5.02
CA GLN A 78 11.83 -4.49 6.46
C GLN A 78 10.68 -3.52 6.74
N ALA A 79 10.63 -2.37 6.05
CA ALA A 79 9.56 -1.40 6.22
C ALA A 79 8.19 -1.99 5.80
N ARG A 80 8.15 -2.76 4.72
CA ARG A 80 6.93 -3.43 4.26
C ARG A 80 6.46 -4.47 5.29
N ASP A 81 7.38 -5.29 5.79
CA ASP A 81 7.07 -6.33 6.78
C ASP A 81 6.63 -5.71 8.12
N GLU A 82 7.22 -4.57 8.52
CA GLU A 82 6.79 -3.84 9.72
C GLU A 82 5.35 -3.36 9.61
N VAL A 83 4.97 -2.72 8.50
CA VAL A 83 3.59 -2.21 8.32
C VAL A 83 2.58 -3.36 8.30
N ILE A 84 2.90 -4.45 7.58
CA ILE A 84 2.04 -5.65 7.55
C ILE A 84 1.90 -6.27 8.94
N ARG A 85 3.01 -6.36 9.69
CA ARG A 85 2.99 -6.88 11.06
C ARG A 85 2.14 -6.01 11.98
N LEU A 86 2.29 -4.68 11.92
CA LEU A 86 1.48 -3.74 12.71
C LEU A 86 -0.01 -3.83 12.35
N GLU A 87 -0.35 -4.01 11.08
CA GLU A 87 -1.73 -4.29 10.67
C GLU A 87 -2.26 -5.58 11.29
N GLN A 88 -1.48 -6.67 11.20
CA GLN A 88 -1.87 -7.96 11.76
C GLN A 88 -2.02 -7.90 13.28
N ASP A 89 -1.11 -7.23 13.97
CA ASP A 89 -1.16 -6.98 15.40
C ASP A 89 -2.46 -6.24 15.75
N TRP A 90 -2.84 -5.20 14.99
CA TRP A 90 -4.08 -4.45 15.23
C TRP A 90 -5.33 -5.30 14.93
N ARG A 91 -5.36 -6.02 13.82
CA ARG A 91 -6.48 -6.92 13.49
C ARG A 91 -6.66 -8.06 14.49
N GLY A 92 -5.57 -8.46 15.15
CA GLY A 92 -5.55 -9.52 16.16
C GLY A 92 -5.88 -9.06 17.58
N THR A 93 -6.08 -7.76 17.81
CA THR A 93 -6.49 -7.23 19.11
C THR A 93 -7.86 -7.80 19.52
N GLU A 94 -7.92 -8.49 20.66
CA GLU A 94 -9.15 -9.10 21.18
C GLU A 94 -10.12 -8.03 21.71
N GLU A 95 -11.43 -8.29 21.61
CA GLU A 95 -12.48 -7.50 22.28
C GLU A 95 -12.20 -7.50 23.80
N GLY A 96 -11.87 -6.34 24.36
CA GLY A 96 -11.50 -6.18 25.78
C GLY A 96 -10.06 -5.72 26.04
N THR A 97 -9.26 -5.49 24.98
CA THR A 97 -7.96 -4.83 25.10
C THR A 97 -8.09 -3.44 25.70
N VAL A 98 -7.12 -3.03 26.53
CA VAL A 98 -7.11 -1.72 27.17
C VAL A 98 -7.20 -0.63 26.08
N PRO A 99 -8.19 0.28 26.13
CA PRO A 99 -8.39 1.29 25.08
C PRO A 99 -7.15 2.14 24.76
N GLU A 100 -6.29 2.36 25.75
CA GLU A 100 -5.02 3.09 25.57
C GLU A 100 -3.98 2.32 24.73
N GLU A 101 -3.92 0.99 24.86
CA GLU A 101 -2.97 0.17 24.11
C GLU A 101 -3.39 0.02 22.66
N GLU A 102 -4.70 -0.13 22.43
CA GLU A 102 -5.29 -0.12 21.09
C GLU A 102 -5.07 1.23 20.39
N ASP A 103 -5.31 2.37 21.06
CA ASP A 103 -5.06 3.69 20.45
C ASP A 103 -3.57 3.93 20.15
N LYS A 104 -2.65 3.47 21.01
CA LYS A 104 -1.21 3.53 20.73
C LYS A 104 -0.84 2.70 19.50
N LEU A 105 -1.37 1.48 19.38
CA LEU A 105 -1.11 0.60 18.24
C LEU A 105 -1.66 1.20 16.94
N ARG A 106 -2.89 1.71 16.97
CA ARG A 106 -3.53 2.42 15.84
C ARG A 106 -2.67 3.59 15.35
N ARG A 107 -2.23 4.48 16.25
CA ARG A 107 -1.40 5.64 15.88
C ARG A 107 -0.05 5.20 15.31
N ARG A 108 0.57 4.19 15.91
CA ARG A 108 1.85 3.65 15.42
C ARG A 108 1.70 3.07 14.02
N TYR A 109 0.65 2.29 13.79
CA TYR A 109 0.35 1.76 12.46
C TYR A 109 0.08 2.87 11.45
N ASP A 110 -0.76 3.86 11.77
CA ASP A 110 -1.08 4.96 10.85
C ASP A 110 0.18 5.75 10.46
N GLN A 111 1.05 6.04 11.43
CA GLN A 111 2.33 6.70 11.16
C GLN A 111 3.23 5.84 10.25
N ALA A 112 3.42 4.56 10.58
CA ALA A 112 4.23 3.65 9.77
C ALA A 112 3.69 3.49 8.34
N LEU A 113 2.36 3.43 8.18
CA LEU A 113 1.70 3.39 6.89
C LEU A 113 1.98 4.66 6.07
N ARG A 114 1.78 5.84 6.66
CA ARG A 114 2.02 7.12 5.99
C ARG A 114 3.47 7.26 5.56
N ASP A 115 4.40 6.90 6.42
CA ASP A 115 5.84 6.95 6.14
C ASP A 115 6.22 5.98 5.03
N PHE A 116 5.73 4.74 5.08
CA PHE A 116 5.94 3.75 4.02
C PHE A 116 5.41 4.22 2.67
N LEU A 117 4.18 4.72 2.64
CA LEU A 117 3.54 5.20 1.41
C LEU A 117 4.24 6.46 0.86
N ALA A 118 4.68 7.37 1.73
CA ALA A 118 5.43 8.56 1.30
C ALA A 118 6.79 8.18 0.69
N ALA A 119 7.57 7.36 1.39
CA ALA A 119 8.89 6.95 0.94
C ALA A 119 8.83 6.12 -0.35
N TYR A 120 8.00 5.07 -0.37
CA TYR A 120 8.07 4.06 -1.42
C TYR A 120 7.09 4.26 -2.57
N MET A 121 6.07 5.12 -2.44
CA MET A 121 5.13 5.42 -3.53
C MET A 121 5.24 6.85 -4.08
N GLU A 122 5.98 7.73 -3.43
CA GLU A 122 6.22 9.09 -3.93
C GLU A 122 7.71 9.39 -4.05
N GLU A 123 8.46 9.41 -2.95
CA GLU A 123 9.85 9.87 -2.93
C GLU A 123 10.78 9.02 -3.80
N TYR A 124 10.88 7.71 -3.52
CA TYR A 124 11.72 6.80 -4.30
C TYR A 124 11.27 6.66 -5.75
N VAL A 125 9.98 6.89 -6.03
CA VAL A 125 9.46 6.87 -7.39
C VAL A 125 9.95 8.09 -8.18
N LEU A 126 9.95 9.26 -7.57
CA LEU A 126 10.48 10.49 -8.18
C LEU A 126 12.00 10.41 -8.33
N GLU A 127 12.72 9.89 -7.34
CA GLU A 127 14.16 9.64 -7.45
C GLU A 127 14.50 8.67 -8.58
N ALA A 128 13.76 7.57 -8.69
CA ALA A 128 13.96 6.60 -9.76
C ALA A 128 13.74 7.22 -11.15
N GLY A 129 12.86 8.21 -11.29
CA GLY A 129 12.67 8.96 -12.53
C GLY A 129 13.89 9.82 -12.92
N ARG A 130 14.84 10.06 -12.01
CA ARG A 130 16.09 10.80 -12.25
C ARG A 130 17.32 9.90 -12.35
N ASP A 131 17.15 8.60 -12.11
CA ASP A 131 18.23 7.63 -12.24
C ASP A 131 18.60 7.42 -13.72
N PRO A 132 19.89 7.49 -14.09
CA PRO A 132 20.32 7.35 -15.49
C PRO A 132 19.87 6.04 -16.16
N GLU A 133 19.92 4.92 -15.45
CA GLU A 133 19.59 3.61 -16.02
C GLU A 133 18.06 3.42 -16.14
N CYS A 134 17.29 3.97 -15.20
CA CYS A 134 15.84 4.08 -15.34
C CYS A 134 15.47 4.91 -16.57
N VAL A 135 16.03 6.12 -16.69
CA VAL A 135 15.77 7.07 -17.79
C VAL A 135 16.10 6.44 -19.14
N GLU A 136 17.25 5.77 -19.26
CA GLU A 136 17.69 5.10 -20.47
C GLU A 136 16.67 4.06 -20.96
N HIS A 137 16.15 3.23 -20.05
CA HIS A 137 15.29 2.11 -20.43
C HIS A 137 13.81 2.45 -20.52
N SER A 138 13.34 3.45 -19.78
CA SER A 138 11.93 3.83 -19.77
C SER A 138 11.61 5.02 -20.66
N GLY A 139 12.61 5.72 -21.19
CA GLY A 139 12.42 7.00 -21.89
C GLY A 139 11.84 8.09 -20.99
N TRP A 140 12.06 7.98 -19.67
CA TRP A 140 11.56 8.98 -18.72
C TRP A 140 12.17 10.35 -19.05
N ASN A 141 11.37 11.40 -18.97
CA ASN A 141 11.80 12.74 -19.36
C ASN A 141 11.15 13.79 -18.45
N PRO A 142 11.59 15.06 -18.51
CA PRO A 142 11.06 16.11 -17.64
C PRO A 142 9.54 16.33 -17.77
N SER A 143 8.93 15.97 -18.91
CA SER A 143 7.47 16.04 -19.07
C SER A 143 6.75 14.95 -18.26
N HIS A 144 7.30 13.74 -18.25
CA HIS A 144 6.81 12.64 -17.42
C HIS A 144 6.87 13.01 -15.94
N GLU A 145 7.99 13.57 -15.47
CA GLU A 145 8.17 13.98 -14.07
C GLU A 145 7.14 15.03 -13.62
N ARG A 146 6.87 16.04 -14.46
CA ARG A 146 5.85 17.08 -14.17
C ARG A 146 4.46 16.51 -13.95
N HIS A 147 4.08 15.49 -14.72
CA HIS A 147 2.76 14.88 -14.61
C HIS A 147 2.70 13.79 -13.53
N ALA A 148 3.80 13.10 -13.27
CA ALA A 148 3.88 12.00 -12.32
C ALA A 148 3.55 12.45 -10.89
N GLY A 149 4.06 13.59 -10.42
CA GLY A 149 3.88 14.02 -9.02
C GLY A 149 2.41 14.07 -8.57
N ARG A 150 1.49 14.56 -9.42
CA ARG A 150 0.05 14.56 -9.09
C ARG A 150 -0.53 13.15 -9.05
N ILE A 151 -0.18 12.31 -10.02
CA ILE A 151 -0.68 10.94 -10.15
C ILE A 151 -0.18 10.08 -8.98
N LEU A 152 1.08 10.23 -8.58
CA LEU A 152 1.67 9.52 -7.44
C LEU A 152 0.96 9.89 -6.14
N ARG A 153 0.70 11.18 -5.88
CA ARG A 153 -0.06 11.61 -4.70
C ARG A 153 -1.48 11.08 -4.69
N GLN A 154 -2.17 11.11 -5.83
CA GLN A 154 -3.51 10.56 -5.95
C GLN A 154 -3.51 9.04 -5.70
N ASN A 155 -2.57 8.31 -6.30
CA ASN A 155 -2.44 6.88 -6.10
C ASN A 155 -2.08 6.53 -4.65
N ARG A 156 -1.17 7.28 -4.03
CA ARG A 156 -0.83 7.15 -2.61
C ARG A 156 -2.05 7.35 -1.71
N GLN A 157 -2.82 8.41 -1.96
CA GLN A 157 -4.03 8.71 -1.20
C GLN A 157 -5.08 7.62 -1.37
N GLN A 158 -5.27 7.13 -2.60
CA GLN A 158 -6.19 6.03 -2.88
C GLN A 158 -5.79 4.76 -2.12
N ARG A 159 -4.51 4.36 -2.18
CA ARG A 159 -4.02 3.19 -1.45
C ARG A 159 -4.16 3.34 0.06
N TYR A 160 -3.86 4.53 0.59
CA TYR A 160 -4.07 4.82 2.00
C TYR A 160 -5.53 4.58 2.41
N GLN A 161 -6.50 5.05 1.62
CA GLN A 161 -7.92 4.84 1.90
C GLN A 161 -8.31 3.36 1.80
N GLU A 162 -7.95 2.67 0.72
CA GLU A 162 -8.24 1.25 0.53
C GLU A 162 -7.70 0.39 1.69
N ILE A 163 -6.50 0.72 2.18
CA ILE A 163 -5.87 0.04 3.31
C ILE A 163 -6.58 0.37 4.63
N HIS A 164 -7.09 1.59 4.80
CA HIS A 164 -7.81 2.01 6.00
C HIS A 164 -9.24 1.46 6.07
N GLU A 165 -9.97 1.43 4.95
CA GLU A 165 -11.36 0.95 4.87
C GLU A 165 -11.52 -0.52 5.27
N ARG A 166 -10.47 -1.33 5.14
CA ARG A 166 -10.46 -2.76 5.52
C ARG A 166 -10.09 -3.02 6.98
N LEU A 167 -9.90 -1.97 7.79
CA LEU A 167 -9.57 -2.11 9.20
C LEU A 167 -10.84 -2.00 10.05
N PRO A 168 -10.99 -2.86 11.08
CA PRO A 168 -12.12 -2.79 11.99
C PRO A 168 -12.11 -1.46 12.76
N TYR A 169 -13.29 -0.85 12.93
CA TYR A 169 -13.50 0.36 13.77
C TYR A 169 -12.72 1.61 13.35
N PHE A 170 -12.47 1.78 12.04
CA PHE A 170 -11.74 2.95 11.50
C PHE A 170 -12.40 4.30 11.82
N GLU A 171 -13.74 4.41 11.73
CA GLU A 171 -14.46 5.67 11.96
C GLU A 171 -15.25 5.71 13.27
N ILE A 172 -15.45 4.56 13.91
CA ILE A 172 -16.40 4.42 15.02
C ILE A 172 -15.78 3.48 16.04
N SER A 173 -15.59 3.95 17.28
CA SER A 173 -15.29 3.07 18.41
C SER A 173 -16.29 1.90 18.42
N PRO A 174 -15.90 0.68 18.81
CA PRO A 174 -16.85 -0.40 19.02
C PRO A 174 -18.02 0.13 19.86
N PRO A 175 -19.29 -0.05 19.43
CA PRO A 175 -20.40 0.44 20.22
C PRO A 175 -20.32 -0.20 21.60
N GLU A 176 -20.34 0.62 22.64
CA GLU A 176 -20.41 0.15 24.02
C GLU A 176 -21.80 -0.44 24.23
N ILE A 177 -21.94 -1.75 23.97
CA ILE A 177 -23.18 -2.47 24.18
C ILE A 177 -23.20 -2.94 25.63
N ALA A 178 -23.96 -2.26 26.48
CA ALA A 178 -24.27 -2.71 27.83
C ALA A 178 -25.17 -3.96 27.78
N TRP A 179 -24.57 -5.13 27.54
CA TRP A 179 -25.28 -6.41 27.46
C TRP A 179 -26.01 -6.75 28.76
N GLU A 180 -25.48 -6.31 29.90
CA GLU A 180 -26.09 -6.49 31.22
C GLU A 180 -27.39 -5.66 31.38
N GLU A 181 -27.41 -4.42 30.88
CA GLU A 181 -28.63 -3.61 30.83
C GLU A 181 -29.67 -4.23 29.89
N ARG A 182 -29.25 -4.73 28.72
CA ARG A 182 -30.15 -5.39 27.77
C ARG A 182 -30.71 -6.70 28.31
N ALA A 183 -29.90 -7.49 29.01
CA ALA A 183 -30.32 -8.72 29.65
C ALA A 183 -31.34 -8.43 30.77
N SER A 184 -31.06 -7.43 31.62
CA SER A 184 -31.96 -7.01 32.69
C SER A 184 -33.29 -6.47 32.15
N PHE A 185 -33.24 -5.69 31.08
CA PHE A 185 -34.44 -5.20 30.39
C PHE A 185 -35.27 -6.34 29.77
N LEU A 186 -34.63 -7.31 29.10
CA LEU A 186 -35.30 -8.49 28.55
C LEU A 186 -35.95 -9.34 29.64
N ASP A 187 -35.25 -9.56 30.76
CA ASP A 187 -35.82 -10.29 31.90
C ASP A 187 -37.06 -9.58 32.46
N THR A 188 -37.01 -8.25 32.57
CA THR A 188 -38.15 -7.45 33.05
C THR A 188 -39.34 -7.53 32.09
N LEU A 189 -39.07 -7.46 30.78
CA LEU A 189 -40.07 -7.53 29.72
C LEU A 189 -40.69 -8.93 29.59
N LEU A 190 -39.90 -9.99 29.79
CA LEU A 190 -40.35 -11.39 29.81
C LEU A 190 -41.11 -11.76 31.09
N GLN A 191 -40.80 -11.10 32.21
CA GLN A 191 -41.54 -11.24 33.48
C GLN A 191 -42.89 -10.50 33.48
N GLY A 192 -43.19 -9.73 32.43
CA GLY A 192 -44.47 -9.06 32.23
C GLY A 192 -44.61 -7.74 32.96
N ASP A 193 -43.54 -7.24 33.58
CA ASP A 193 -43.49 -5.93 34.18
C ASP A 193 -43.09 -4.92 33.09
N ALA A 194 -44.05 -4.10 32.65
CA ALA A 194 -43.72 -3.00 31.75
C ALA A 194 -42.88 -1.96 32.53
N PRO A 195 -41.69 -1.57 32.04
CA PRO A 195 -40.95 -0.49 32.67
C PRO A 195 -41.73 0.81 32.51
N ALA A 196 -41.87 1.56 33.62
CA ALA A 196 -42.50 2.87 33.69
C ALA A 196 -41.60 3.98 33.11
#